data_AF-A0A812PKY8-F1
#
_entry.id   AF-A0A812PKY8-F1
#
_cell.length_a   1.000
_cell.length_b   1.000
_cell.length_c   1.000
_cell.angle_alpha   90.00
_cell.angle_beta   90.00
_cell.angle_gamma   90.00
#
_symmetry.space_group_name_H-M   'P 1'
#
loop_
_entity.id
_entity.type
_entity.pdbx_description
1 polymer ?
#
loop_
_entity_poly.entity_id
_entity_poly.type
_entity_poly.pdbx_seq_one_letter_code
_entity_poly.pdbx_strand_id
1 'polypeptide(L)'
;MHCRGVQTAAPSDGAAIGHLAKEGQWLHALHYFAEAKTQQGSVAMASCRGAIRACKQAAAWDWALATLGAAKTDPACAAAALVACRNRNKWIRSASLLMDMFSLAMKVDIASCTAAASAASDAGCWSRALSILCNAAASRLVLDEKSFLTTYQLLQQSGKDALNMILDFEELTSAQFATFMPWALASMGTSSPEEMHRAMAEAAATIRHGALDPTSLASLWWSSSMMGATNPSFVSTLSTHARRQVHEFRFQELLMVLWGACGSAKDQEVQIVFQREVAERLYKFDWASLPKRMQVARALDTLGSLWACAFSGTLTVNARSRIRAELLRFGGLLDRIQGTYFPKTPGGLRPLHDDMQPAVVFDAWDRVVLFKPADYEVHDENSDLPQVSMFMSAMFCNKLPILYDDELGHGFLHRLDVPSSGLILAAKSFEAYYDLQVHQSITQVVERSARCFLPSADPKFLHYCERRCYSTCPVPFSAISIG
;
A
#
# COMPACT_ATOMS: atom_id res chain seq x y z
N MET A 1 -12.54 -13.44 67.38
CA MET A 1 -11.82 -12.65 66.35
C MET A 1 -12.79 -12.40 65.19
N HIS A 2 -13.27 -11.17 65.06
CA HIS A 2 -14.12 -10.73 63.94
C HIS A 2 -13.24 -10.38 62.74
N CYS A 3 -13.25 -11.20 61.69
CA CYS A 3 -12.73 -10.81 60.39
C CYS A 3 -13.76 -9.89 59.72
N ARG A 4 -13.51 -8.58 59.73
CA ARG A 4 -14.20 -7.61 58.89
C ARG A 4 -13.95 -7.99 57.43
N GLY A 5 -14.99 -8.47 56.75
CA GLY A 5 -14.97 -8.66 55.31
C GLY A 5 -14.77 -7.32 54.62
N VAL A 6 -13.62 -7.16 53.96
CA VAL A 6 -13.40 -6.09 52.99
C VAL A 6 -14.35 -6.37 51.82
N GLN A 7 -15.39 -5.55 51.66
CA GLN A 7 -16.15 -5.49 50.41
C GLN A 7 -15.21 -4.99 49.32
N THR A 8 -14.57 -5.89 48.59
CA THR A 8 -14.00 -5.57 47.29
C THR A 8 -15.17 -5.37 46.33
N ALA A 9 -15.48 -4.12 45.98
CA ALA A 9 -16.49 -3.80 44.99
C ALA A 9 -16.19 -4.56 43.69
N ALA A 10 -17.13 -5.40 43.22
CA ALA A 10 -17.03 -6.06 41.93
C ALA A 10 -16.81 -4.99 40.83
N PRO A 11 -15.93 -5.23 39.84
CA PRO A 11 -15.78 -4.29 38.73
C PRO A 11 -17.14 -4.12 38.07
N SER A 12 -17.58 -2.87 37.88
CA SER A 12 -18.83 -2.59 37.19
C SER A 12 -18.84 -3.27 35.83
N ASP A 13 -19.97 -3.81 35.39
CA ASP A 13 -20.09 -4.54 34.12
C ASP A 13 -19.51 -3.76 32.93
N GLY A 14 -19.59 -2.42 32.97
CA GLY A 14 -18.99 -1.54 31.97
C GLY A 14 -17.46 -1.52 31.93
N ALA A 15 -16.78 -1.73 33.06
CA ALA A 15 -15.33 -1.84 33.10
C ALA A 15 -14.83 -3.15 32.48
N ALA A 16 -15.55 -4.26 32.73
CA ALA A 16 -15.24 -5.56 32.14
C ALA A 16 -15.45 -5.55 30.62
N ILE A 17 -16.59 -5.04 30.14
CA ILE A 17 -16.87 -4.88 28.69
C ILE A 17 -15.82 -3.97 28.04
N GLY A 18 -15.44 -2.88 28.70
CA GLY A 18 -14.41 -1.97 28.21
C GLY A 18 -13.01 -2.59 28.11
N HIS A 19 -12.67 -3.51 29.02
CA HIS A 19 -11.41 -4.25 29.00
C HIS A 19 -11.38 -5.25 27.83
N LEU A 20 -12.43 -6.06 27.69
CA LEU A 20 -12.58 -7.03 26.59
C LEU A 20 -12.53 -6.36 25.22
N ALA A 21 -13.15 -5.17 25.10
CA ALA A 21 -13.06 -4.35 23.89
C ALA A 21 -11.65 -3.81 23.64
N LYS A 22 -10.79 -3.60 24.65
CA LYS A 22 -9.40 -3.20 24.41
C LYS A 22 -8.52 -4.36 23.96
N GLU A 23 -8.83 -5.58 24.43
CA GLU A 23 -8.10 -6.81 24.09
C GLU A 23 -8.54 -7.43 22.76
N GLY A 24 -9.49 -6.82 22.04
CA GLY A 24 -9.99 -7.30 20.76
C GLY A 24 -10.99 -8.45 20.86
N GLN A 25 -11.46 -8.80 22.07
CA GLN A 25 -12.43 -9.86 22.32
C GLN A 25 -13.87 -9.35 22.18
N TRP A 26 -14.20 -8.82 21.00
CA TRP A 26 -15.46 -8.12 20.75
C TRP A 26 -16.71 -9.01 20.93
N LEU A 27 -16.64 -10.30 20.57
CA LEU A 27 -17.75 -11.25 20.77
C LEU A 27 -18.10 -11.43 22.26
N HIS A 28 -17.09 -11.61 23.10
CA HIS A 28 -17.27 -11.74 24.55
C HIS A 28 -17.80 -10.44 25.17
N ALA A 29 -17.30 -9.28 24.71
CA ALA A 29 -17.79 -7.98 25.15
C ALA A 29 -19.29 -7.78 24.82
N LEU A 30 -19.74 -8.21 23.63
CA LEU A 30 -21.15 -8.14 23.23
C LEU A 30 -22.03 -9.14 23.98
N HIS A 31 -21.53 -10.35 24.26
CA HIS A 31 -22.23 -11.35 25.05
C HIS A 31 -22.51 -10.83 26.47
N TYR A 32 -21.46 -10.34 27.15
CA TYR A 32 -21.59 -9.73 28.47
C TYR A 32 -22.55 -8.53 28.47
N PHE A 33 -22.53 -7.71 27.43
CA PHE A 33 -23.47 -6.59 27.29
C PHE A 33 -24.93 -7.06 27.14
N ALA A 34 -25.17 -8.11 26.35
CA ALA A 34 -26.50 -8.68 26.16
C ALA A 34 -27.04 -9.28 27.47
N GLU A 35 -26.21 -10.01 28.22
CA GLU A 35 -26.56 -10.54 29.54
C GLU A 35 -26.89 -9.41 30.52
N ALA A 36 -26.05 -8.37 30.62
CA ALA A 36 -26.30 -7.22 31.48
C ALA A 36 -27.62 -6.50 31.13
N LYS A 37 -27.96 -6.39 29.84
CA LYS A 37 -29.23 -5.82 29.38
C LYS A 37 -30.44 -6.65 29.80
N THR A 38 -30.33 -7.98 29.79
CA THR A 38 -31.41 -8.88 30.20
C THR A 38 -31.61 -8.92 31.72
N GLN A 39 -30.56 -8.74 32.52
CA GLN A 39 -30.63 -8.86 33.98
C GLN A 39 -31.05 -7.57 34.70
N GLN A 40 -30.66 -6.39 34.19
CA GLN A 40 -30.84 -5.12 34.91
C GLN A 40 -31.89 -4.18 34.29
N GLY A 41 -32.38 -4.45 33.07
CA GLY A 41 -33.43 -3.65 32.38
C GLY A 41 -33.02 -2.23 31.96
N SER A 42 -32.10 -1.58 32.68
CA SER A 42 -31.47 -0.31 32.37
C SER A 42 -29.95 -0.50 32.31
N VAL A 43 -29.36 -0.21 31.16
CA VAL A 43 -27.92 -0.42 30.93
C VAL A 43 -27.16 0.86 31.22
N ALA A 44 -26.17 0.79 32.12
CA ALA A 44 -25.31 1.92 32.41
C ALA A 44 -24.60 2.43 31.14
N MET A 45 -24.46 3.75 31.02
CA MET A 45 -23.84 4.38 29.84
C MET A 45 -22.38 3.93 29.63
N ALA A 46 -21.67 3.56 30.71
CA ALA A 46 -20.34 2.95 30.63
C ALA A 46 -20.35 1.60 29.87
N SER A 47 -21.37 0.77 30.07
CA SER A 47 -21.54 -0.50 29.36
C SER A 47 -21.88 -0.27 27.89
N CYS A 48 -22.71 0.75 27.57
CA CYS A 48 -23.00 1.15 26.19
C CYS A 48 -21.72 1.62 25.46
N ARG A 49 -20.88 2.43 26.10
CA ARG A 49 -19.58 2.87 25.54
C ARG A 49 -18.65 1.69 25.27
N GLY A 50 -18.57 0.73 26.19
CA GLY A 50 -17.79 -0.49 26.01
C GLY A 50 -18.27 -1.33 24.82
N ALA A 51 -19.57 -1.59 24.73
CA ALA A 51 -20.17 -2.38 23.66
C ALA A 51 -20.06 -1.73 22.28
N ILE A 52 -20.29 -0.41 22.18
CA ILE A 52 -20.14 0.31 20.92
C ILE A 52 -18.66 0.35 20.49
N ARG A 53 -17.71 0.46 21.43
CA ARG A 53 -16.27 0.36 21.12
C ARG A 53 -15.89 -1.02 20.58
N ALA A 54 -16.43 -2.09 21.14
CA ALA A 54 -16.28 -3.44 20.59
C ALA A 54 -16.88 -3.55 19.18
N CYS A 55 -18.08 -2.98 18.96
CA CYS A 55 -18.71 -2.95 17.63
C CYS A 55 -17.86 -2.21 16.59
N LYS A 56 -17.23 -1.09 16.98
CA LYS A 56 -16.32 -0.32 16.13
C LYS A 56 -15.15 -1.17 15.63
N GLN A 57 -14.56 -2.01 16.48
CA GLN A 57 -13.46 -2.89 16.10
C GLN A 57 -13.92 -4.05 15.21
N ALA A 58 -15.13 -4.56 15.46
CA ALA A 58 -15.72 -5.67 14.72
C ALA A 58 -16.44 -5.26 13.43
N ALA A 59 -16.54 -3.95 13.13
CA ALA A 59 -17.41 -3.40 12.09
C ALA A 59 -18.90 -3.86 12.20
N ALA A 60 -19.37 -4.13 13.42
CA ALA A 60 -20.70 -4.66 13.71
C ALA A 60 -21.75 -3.52 13.84
N TRP A 61 -22.14 -2.95 12.71
CA TRP A 61 -23.02 -1.76 12.63
C TRP A 61 -24.42 -1.95 13.23
N ASP A 62 -25.05 -3.12 13.03
CA ASP A 62 -26.39 -3.40 13.55
C ASP A 62 -26.45 -3.29 15.08
N TRP A 63 -25.48 -3.94 15.73
CA TRP A 63 -25.32 -3.91 17.18
C TRP A 63 -24.93 -2.52 17.67
N ALA A 64 -24.08 -1.79 16.94
CA ALA A 64 -23.70 -0.42 17.28
C ALA A 64 -24.93 0.50 17.30
N LEU A 65 -25.77 0.47 16.26
CA LEU A 65 -26.96 1.31 16.15
C LEU A 65 -28.06 0.92 17.15
N ALA A 66 -28.28 -0.38 17.36
CA ALA A 66 -29.23 -0.87 18.35
C ALA A 66 -28.83 -0.45 19.78
N THR A 67 -27.52 -0.45 20.07
CA THR A 67 -26.98 -0.01 21.36
C THR A 67 -26.99 1.51 21.50
N LEU A 68 -26.75 2.23 20.40
CA LEU A 68 -26.79 3.70 20.36
C LEU A 68 -28.19 4.25 20.67
N GLY A 69 -29.27 3.52 20.38
CA GLY A 69 -30.63 3.93 20.76
C GLY A 69 -30.76 4.29 22.25
N ALA A 70 -30.02 3.60 23.13
CA ALA A 70 -29.99 3.86 24.58
C ALA A 70 -28.93 4.91 25.00
N ALA A 71 -28.05 5.35 24.09
CA ALA A 71 -26.94 6.26 24.34
C ALA A 71 -26.86 7.40 23.29
N LYS A 72 -28.00 7.76 22.67
CA LYS A 72 -28.06 8.61 21.46
C LYS A 72 -27.47 10.00 21.67
N THR A 73 -27.49 10.50 22.89
CA THR A 73 -26.98 11.83 23.27
C THR A 73 -25.48 11.85 23.60
N ASP A 74 -24.80 10.70 23.64
CA ASP A 74 -23.36 10.65 23.94
C ASP A 74 -22.52 10.80 22.66
N PRO A 75 -21.71 11.86 22.50
CA PRO A 75 -20.92 12.09 21.29
C PRO A 75 -19.93 10.97 20.99
N ALA A 76 -19.33 10.37 22.02
CA ALA A 76 -18.37 9.28 21.84
C ALA A 76 -19.04 8.00 21.33
N CYS A 77 -20.23 7.66 21.84
CA CYS A 77 -21.03 6.54 21.32
C CYS A 77 -21.47 6.77 19.88
N ALA A 78 -21.97 7.97 19.55
CA ALA A 78 -22.41 8.30 18.19
C ALA A 78 -21.24 8.25 17.18
N ALA A 79 -20.08 8.83 17.53
CA ALA A 79 -18.87 8.77 16.70
C ALA A 79 -18.37 7.33 16.48
N ALA A 80 -18.36 6.50 17.53
CA ALA A 80 -17.94 5.11 17.40
C ALA A 80 -18.93 4.27 16.58
N ALA A 81 -20.23 4.53 16.68
CA ALA A 81 -21.26 3.90 15.86
C ALA A 81 -21.15 4.33 14.38
N LEU A 82 -20.84 5.61 14.10
CA LEU A 82 -20.54 6.09 12.74
C LEU A 82 -19.38 5.32 12.11
N VAL A 83 -18.28 5.13 12.86
CA VAL A 83 -17.13 4.37 12.36
C VAL A 83 -17.49 2.89 12.14
N ALA A 84 -18.35 2.30 12.97
CA ALA A 84 -18.85 0.94 12.74
C ALA A 84 -19.71 0.84 11.47
N CYS A 85 -20.37 1.93 11.06
CA CYS A 85 -21.22 2.01 9.87
C CYS A 85 -20.45 2.24 8.55
N ARG A 86 -19.11 2.24 8.55
CA ARG A 86 -18.24 2.50 7.38
C ARG A 86 -18.35 1.45 6.24
N ASN A 87 -19.31 0.53 6.27
CA ASN A 87 -19.52 -0.43 5.20
C ASN A 87 -20.31 0.17 4.02
N ARG A 88 -19.93 -0.21 2.79
CA ARG A 88 -20.42 0.35 1.52
C ARG A 88 -21.94 0.48 1.42
N ASN A 89 -22.68 -0.46 2.01
CA ASN A 89 -24.15 -0.52 1.89
C ASN A 89 -24.92 0.23 2.99
N LYS A 90 -24.24 1.03 3.85
CA LYS A 90 -24.86 1.65 5.04
C LYS A 90 -24.65 3.16 5.15
N TRP A 91 -24.23 3.82 4.07
CA TRP A 91 -23.97 5.25 4.03
C TRP A 91 -25.16 6.12 4.45
N ILE A 92 -26.40 5.74 4.11
CA ILE A 92 -27.61 6.50 4.48
C ILE A 92 -27.74 6.58 6.00
N ARG A 93 -27.50 5.48 6.71
CA ARG A 93 -27.57 5.44 8.17
C ARG A 93 -26.43 6.24 8.79
N SER A 94 -25.24 6.17 8.20
CA SER A 94 -24.10 7.00 8.63
C SER A 94 -24.38 8.48 8.44
N ALA A 95 -24.92 8.90 7.29
CA ALA A 95 -25.26 10.29 7.01
C ALA A 95 -26.39 10.79 7.90
N SER A 96 -27.45 9.98 8.10
CA SER A 96 -28.54 10.31 9.03
C SER A 96 -28.04 10.47 10.46
N LEU A 97 -27.12 9.61 10.93
CA LEU A 97 -26.57 9.71 12.26
C LEU A 97 -25.68 10.96 12.42
N LEU A 98 -24.92 11.34 11.38
CA LEU A 98 -24.14 12.57 11.38
C LEU A 98 -25.06 13.81 11.43
N MET A 99 -26.15 13.82 10.66
CA MET A 99 -27.16 14.89 10.71
C MET A 99 -27.86 14.97 12.07
N ASP A 100 -28.17 13.82 12.68
CA ASP A 100 -28.70 13.76 14.05
C ASP A 100 -27.71 14.41 15.04
N MET A 101 -26.41 14.10 14.95
CA MET A 101 -25.38 14.73 15.79
C MET A 101 -25.31 16.25 15.60
N PHE A 102 -25.41 16.74 14.36
CA PHE A 102 -25.48 18.19 14.10
C PHE A 102 -26.76 18.82 14.69
N SER A 103 -27.92 18.18 14.51
CA SER A 103 -29.21 18.68 14.99
C SER A 103 -29.30 18.73 16.52
N LEU A 104 -28.61 17.81 17.20
CA LEU A 104 -28.52 17.73 18.66
C LEU A 104 -27.39 18.59 19.23
N ALA A 105 -26.74 19.42 18.40
CA ALA A 105 -25.59 20.26 18.77
C ALA A 105 -24.47 19.47 19.47
N MET A 106 -24.28 18.20 19.08
CA MET A 106 -23.26 17.34 19.65
C MET A 106 -21.89 17.72 19.09
N LYS A 107 -20.84 17.47 19.88
CA LYS A 107 -19.46 17.67 19.42
C LYS A 107 -19.14 16.65 18.33
N VAL A 108 -19.14 17.08 17.07
CA VAL A 108 -18.68 16.31 15.91
C VAL A 108 -17.17 16.45 15.80
N ASP A 109 -16.47 15.33 15.62
CA ASP A 109 -15.03 15.31 15.37
C ASP A 109 -14.73 14.94 13.91
N ILE A 110 -13.49 15.15 13.49
CA ILE A 110 -13.08 14.83 12.12
C ILE A 110 -13.28 13.34 11.81
N ALA A 111 -13.01 12.46 12.76
CA ALA A 111 -13.17 11.01 12.57
C ALA A 111 -14.62 10.62 12.20
N SER A 112 -15.61 11.30 12.79
CA SER A 112 -17.03 11.10 12.47
C SER A 112 -17.37 11.56 11.05
N CYS A 113 -16.91 12.76 10.67
CA CYS A 113 -17.09 13.29 9.32
C CYS A 113 -16.42 12.40 8.27
N THR A 114 -15.17 12.01 8.49
CA THR A 114 -14.40 11.15 7.58
C THR A 114 -15.04 9.78 7.44
N ALA A 115 -15.50 9.15 8.53
CA ALA A 115 -16.19 7.87 8.43
C ALA A 115 -17.47 7.94 7.59
N ALA A 116 -18.27 8.99 7.77
CA ALA A 116 -19.48 9.23 6.98
C ALA A 116 -19.16 9.54 5.51
N ALA A 117 -18.14 10.36 5.26
CA ALA A 117 -17.67 10.67 3.91
C ALA A 117 -17.13 9.42 3.20
N SER A 118 -16.33 8.58 3.87
CA SER A 118 -15.83 7.33 3.28
C SER A 118 -16.98 6.37 2.95
N ALA A 119 -17.96 6.23 3.84
CA ALA A 119 -19.14 5.39 3.57
C ALA A 119 -19.94 5.89 2.36
N ALA A 120 -20.11 7.21 2.22
CA ALA A 120 -20.77 7.82 1.07
C ALA A 120 -19.96 7.68 -0.23
N SER A 121 -18.63 7.82 -0.15
CA SER A 121 -17.69 7.55 -1.26
C SER A 121 -17.80 6.09 -1.72
N ASP A 122 -17.75 5.13 -0.80
CA ASP A 122 -17.87 3.71 -1.09
C ASP A 122 -19.22 3.32 -1.74
N ALA A 123 -20.25 4.14 -1.54
CA ALA A 123 -21.57 3.98 -2.15
C ALA A 123 -21.76 4.75 -3.46
N GLY A 124 -20.69 5.36 -4.00
CA GLY A 124 -20.72 6.16 -5.23
C GLY A 124 -21.39 7.53 -5.08
N CYS A 125 -21.70 7.96 -3.85
CA CYS A 125 -22.36 9.24 -3.57
C CYS A 125 -21.33 10.36 -3.36
N TRP A 126 -20.52 10.64 -4.38
CA TRP A 126 -19.33 11.47 -4.22
C TRP A 126 -19.62 12.92 -3.79
N SER A 127 -20.69 13.53 -4.32
CA SER A 127 -21.05 14.93 -4.02
C SER A 127 -21.43 15.14 -2.56
N ARG A 128 -22.12 14.16 -1.95
CA ARG A 128 -22.46 14.18 -0.52
C ARG A 128 -21.23 13.96 0.36
N ALA A 129 -20.37 13.03 -0.02
CA ALA A 129 -19.13 12.78 0.71
C ALA A 129 -18.22 14.02 0.73
N LEU A 130 -18.09 14.69 -0.42
CA LEU A 130 -17.33 15.93 -0.52
C LEU A 130 -17.97 17.05 0.31
N SER A 131 -19.29 17.24 0.22
CA SER A 131 -20.01 18.22 1.04
C SER A 131 -19.83 17.99 2.55
N ILE A 132 -19.76 16.74 3.02
CA ILE A 132 -19.46 16.42 4.43
C ILE A 132 -18.05 16.90 4.81
N LEU A 133 -17.04 16.67 3.97
CA LEU A 133 -15.67 17.11 4.22
C LEU A 133 -15.53 18.64 4.12
N CYS A 134 -16.19 19.27 3.16
CA CYS A 134 -16.31 20.73 3.05
C CYS A 134 -16.90 21.35 4.33
N ASN A 135 -18.00 20.79 4.83
CA ASN A 135 -18.64 21.26 6.06
C ASN A 135 -17.76 21.05 7.30
N ALA A 136 -16.98 19.96 7.34
CA ALA A 136 -16.01 19.72 8.40
C ALA A 136 -14.91 20.80 8.40
N ALA A 137 -14.39 21.15 7.21
CA ALA A 137 -13.41 22.21 7.04
C ALA A 137 -13.98 23.60 7.41
N ALA A 138 -15.18 23.93 6.94
CA ALA A 138 -15.90 25.16 7.30
C ALA A 138 -16.13 25.29 8.81
N SER A 139 -16.34 24.15 9.49
CA SER A 139 -16.45 24.07 10.96
C SER A 139 -15.09 24.14 11.69
N ARG A 140 -14.00 24.46 10.97
CA ARG A 140 -12.62 24.55 11.47
C ARG A 140 -12.08 23.25 12.09
N LEU A 141 -12.59 22.09 11.64
CA LEU A 141 -12.00 20.81 11.99
C LEU A 141 -10.74 20.59 11.15
N VAL A 142 -9.63 20.23 11.81
CA VAL A 142 -8.38 19.90 11.12
C VAL A 142 -8.56 18.57 10.40
N LEU A 143 -8.44 18.60 9.07
CA LEU A 143 -8.47 17.40 8.24
C LEU A 143 -7.25 16.52 8.50
N ASP A 144 -7.45 15.20 8.46
CA ASP A 144 -6.39 14.20 8.68
C ASP A 144 -6.07 13.41 7.40
N GLU A 145 -5.03 12.57 7.46
CA GLU A 145 -4.59 11.67 6.37
C GLU A 145 -5.76 10.87 5.77
N LYS A 146 -6.71 10.42 6.59
CA LYS A 146 -7.88 9.65 6.12
C LYS A 146 -8.90 10.50 5.39
N SER A 147 -9.07 11.76 5.82
CA SER A 147 -9.92 12.74 5.16
C SER A 147 -9.42 12.99 3.76
N PHE A 148 -8.11 13.24 3.62
CA PHE A 148 -7.48 13.42 2.31
C PHE A 148 -7.60 12.15 1.44
N LEU A 149 -7.31 10.95 1.98
CA LEU A 149 -7.48 9.71 1.23
C LEU A 149 -8.91 9.51 0.73
N THR A 150 -9.91 9.87 1.55
CA THR A 150 -11.32 9.85 1.14
C THR A 150 -11.55 10.83 -0.01
N THR A 151 -11.02 12.05 0.06
CA THR A 151 -11.07 13.03 -1.05
C THR A 151 -10.45 12.48 -2.34
N TYR A 152 -9.32 11.78 -2.27
CA TYR A 152 -8.73 11.13 -3.45
C TYR A 152 -9.63 10.04 -4.03
N GLN A 153 -10.25 9.20 -3.20
CA GLN A 153 -11.22 8.21 -3.69
C GLN A 153 -12.40 8.88 -4.41
N LEU A 154 -12.86 10.03 -3.91
CA LEU A 154 -13.92 10.81 -4.54
C LEU A 154 -13.49 11.34 -5.91
N LEU A 155 -12.29 11.88 -5.99
CA LEU A 155 -11.68 12.35 -7.23
C LEU A 155 -11.56 11.22 -8.26
N GLN A 156 -11.14 10.01 -7.84
CA GLN A 156 -11.08 8.84 -8.73
C GLN A 156 -12.45 8.46 -9.31
N GLN A 157 -13.54 8.64 -8.55
CA GLN A 157 -14.89 8.25 -8.98
C GLN A 157 -15.56 9.27 -9.91
N SER A 158 -15.27 10.56 -9.72
CA SER A 158 -16.03 11.66 -10.35
C SER A 158 -15.20 12.57 -11.24
N GLY A 159 -13.88 12.42 -11.23
CA GLY A 159 -12.96 13.14 -12.12
C GLY A 159 -13.01 14.65 -11.90
N LYS A 160 -13.30 15.39 -12.99
CA LYS A 160 -13.23 16.85 -13.03
C LYS A 160 -14.27 17.56 -12.16
N ASP A 161 -15.45 16.94 -11.95
CA ASP A 161 -16.55 17.59 -11.23
C ASP A 161 -16.22 17.75 -9.73
N ALA A 162 -15.69 16.71 -9.09
CA ALA A 162 -15.20 16.83 -7.71
C ALA A 162 -13.99 17.73 -7.61
N LEU A 163 -13.10 17.73 -8.62
CA LEU A 163 -11.93 18.60 -8.62
C LEU A 163 -12.32 20.08 -8.64
N ASN A 164 -13.25 20.48 -9.50
CA ASN A 164 -13.74 21.85 -9.54
C ASN A 164 -14.40 22.25 -8.22
N MET A 165 -15.25 21.38 -7.67
CA MET A 165 -15.90 21.64 -6.39
C MET A 165 -14.91 21.77 -5.23
N ILE A 166 -13.80 21.03 -5.25
CA ILE A 166 -12.71 21.16 -4.29
C ILE A 166 -11.97 22.49 -4.45
N LEU A 167 -11.63 22.86 -5.69
CA LEU A 167 -10.90 24.09 -6.00
C LEU A 167 -11.72 25.35 -5.69
N ASP A 168 -13.04 25.28 -5.85
CA ASP A 168 -13.96 26.37 -5.51
C ASP A 168 -14.13 26.52 -3.98
N PHE A 169 -13.74 25.51 -3.20
CA PHE A 169 -13.88 25.52 -1.74
C PHE A 169 -12.61 26.03 -1.07
N GLU A 170 -12.45 27.35 -1.00
CA GLU A 170 -11.28 28.00 -0.35
C GLU A 170 -11.05 27.52 1.09
N GLU A 171 -12.09 27.15 1.84
CA GLU A 171 -11.97 26.71 3.23
C GLU A 171 -11.33 25.31 3.38
N LEU A 172 -11.24 24.53 2.30
CA LEU A 172 -10.50 23.28 2.26
C LEU A 172 -8.98 23.48 2.12
N THR A 173 -8.50 24.69 1.78
CA THR A 173 -7.09 25.04 1.53
C THR A 173 -6.24 25.15 2.81
N SER A 174 -6.34 24.16 3.70
CA SER A 174 -5.32 24.00 4.74
C SER A 174 -3.94 23.75 4.11
N ALA A 175 -2.86 24.10 4.81
CA ALA A 175 -1.50 23.83 4.35
C ALA A 175 -1.25 22.34 3.99
N GLN A 176 -1.90 21.43 4.72
CA GLN A 176 -1.86 19.99 4.45
C GLN A 176 -2.67 19.61 3.20
N PHE A 177 -3.80 20.27 2.95
CA PHE A 177 -4.57 20.06 1.72
C PHE A 177 -3.83 20.57 0.48
N ALA A 178 -3.18 21.75 0.59
CA ALA A 178 -2.39 22.33 -0.49
C ALA A 178 -1.21 21.42 -0.91
N THR A 179 -0.62 20.68 0.03
CA THR A 179 0.46 19.71 -0.27
C THR A 179 -0.08 18.34 -0.71
N PHE A 180 -1.32 18.01 -0.35
CA PHE A 180 -2.01 16.79 -0.78
C PHE A 180 -2.53 16.85 -2.22
N MET A 181 -3.07 17.99 -2.67
CA MET A 181 -3.66 18.13 -4.00
C MET A 181 -2.70 17.76 -5.15
N PRO A 182 -1.42 18.19 -5.14
CA PRO A 182 -0.42 17.70 -6.09
C PRO A 182 -0.33 16.17 -6.15
N TRP A 183 -0.38 15.49 -4.99
CA TRP A 183 -0.31 14.03 -4.92
C TRP A 183 -1.56 13.37 -5.50
N ALA A 184 -2.73 13.90 -5.21
CA ALA A 184 -3.98 13.40 -5.76
C ALA A 184 -4.00 13.53 -7.29
N LEU A 185 -3.64 14.69 -7.84
CA LEU A 185 -3.58 14.94 -9.29
C LEU A 185 -2.54 14.03 -9.97
N ALA A 186 -1.34 13.94 -9.41
CA ALA A 186 -0.28 13.07 -9.93
C ALA A 186 -0.72 11.59 -9.94
N SER A 187 -1.42 11.15 -8.90
CA SER A 187 -1.88 9.76 -8.75
C SER A 187 -3.10 9.43 -9.62
N MET A 188 -3.78 10.42 -10.19
CA MET A 188 -4.88 10.20 -11.14
C MET A 188 -4.41 10.23 -12.61
N GLY A 189 -3.18 10.68 -12.88
CA GLY A 189 -2.71 10.88 -14.25
C GLY A 189 -3.45 11.99 -15.00
N THR A 190 -4.11 12.93 -14.30
CA THR A 190 -4.88 14.02 -14.94
C THR A 190 -3.96 14.93 -15.75
N SER A 191 -4.34 15.20 -17.00
CA SER A 191 -3.48 15.86 -18.00
C SER A 191 -3.69 17.38 -18.15
N SER A 192 -4.41 18.06 -17.24
CA SER A 192 -4.69 19.49 -17.34
C SER A 192 -3.49 20.31 -16.84
N PRO A 193 -2.71 20.98 -17.70
CA PRO A 193 -1.49 21.67 -17.28
C PRO A 193 -1.78 22.85 -16.34
N GLU A 194 -2.96 23.48 -16.48
CA GLU A 194 -3.39 24.61 -15.65
C GLU A 194 -3.67 24.19 -14.21
N GLU A 195 -4.36 23.07 -14.01
CA GLU A 195 -4.66 22.52 -12.67
C GLU A 195 -3.39 22.08 -11.95
N MET A 196 -2.50 21.39 -12.66
CA MET A 196 -1.19 20.98 -12.15
C MET A 196 -0.36 22.19 -11.74
N HIS A 197 -0.33 23.24 -12.57
CA HIS A 197 0.40 24.46 -12.28
C HIS A 197 -0.16 25.18 -11.05
N ARG A 198 -1.50 25.33 -10.97
CA ARG A 198 -2.18 25.97 -9.83
C ARG A 198 -1.89 25.24 -8.52
N ALA A 199 -2.06 23.92 -8.49
CA ALA A 199 -1.83 23.11 -7.30
C ALA A 199 -0.36 23.17 -6.84
N MET A 200 0.60 23.11 -7.77
CA MET A 200 2.02 23.22 -7.45
C MET A 200 2.41 24.63 -6.98
N ALA A 201 1.83 25.68 -7.56
CA ALA A 201 2.08 27.07 -7.16
C ALA A 201 1.56 27.35 -5.74
N GLU A 202 0.36 26.84 -5.42
CA GLU A 202 -0.23 26.94 -4.09
C GLU A 202 0.60 26.19 -3.05
N ALA A 203 0.95 24.93 -3.32
CA ALA A 203 1.84 24.15 -2.47
C ALA A 203 3.18 24.85 -2.22
N ALA A 204 3.80 25.41 -3.27
CA ALA A 204 5.05 26.16 -3.14
C ALA A 204 4.90 27.45 -2.31
N ALA A 205 3.74 28.11 -2.35
CA ALA A 205 3.45 29.29 -1.53
C ALA A 205 3.32 28.91 -0.05
N THR A 206 2.65 27.81 0.26
CA THR A 206 2.51 27.29 1.63
C THR A 206 3.88 26.98 2.27
N ILE A 207 4.82 26.42 1.50
CA ILE A 207 6.15 26.03 2.00
C ILE A 207 7.02 27.23 2.37
N ARG A 208 6.92 28.34 1.64
CA ARG A 208 7.77 29.52 1.86
C ARG A 208 7.60 30.13 3.27
N HIS A 209 6.51 29.78 3.97
CA HIS A 209 6.13 30.40 5.24
C HIS A 209 6.03 29.42 6.42
N GLY A 210 6.33 28.13 6.26
CA GLY A 210 6.11 27.13 7.32
C GLY A 210 7.07 25.94 7.28
N ALA A 211 7.19 25.26 8.41
CA ALA A 211 7.85 23.95 8.48
C ALA A 211 6.96 22.88 7.82
N LEU A 212 7.57 22.03 6.99
CA LEU A 212 6.90 20.90 6.35
C LEU A 212 7.05 19.65 7.21
N ASP A 213 5.93 19.03 7.57
CA ASP A 213 5.97 17.69 8.13
C ASP A 213 6.50 16.67 7.09
N PRO A 214 7.07 15.53 7.53
CA PRO A 214 7.64 14.52 6.64
C PRO A 214 6.65 13.99 5.58
N THR A 215 5.39 13.78 5.93
CA THR A 215 4.38 13.24 5.02
C THR A 215 4.07 14.21 3.88
N SER A 216 3.82 15.48 4.22
CA SER A 216 3.57 16.54 3.25
C SER A 216 4.77 16.77 2.33
N LEU A 217 6.00 16.75 2.89
CA LEU A 217 7.23 16.90 2.11
C LEU A 217 7.38 15.77 1.08
N ALA A 218 7.30 14.52 1.55
CA ALA A 218 7.49 13.34 0.70
C ALA A 218 6.45 13.28 -0.43
N SER A 219 5.19 13.54 -0.08
CA SER A 219 4.07 13.56 -1.03
C SER A 219 4.27 14.62 -2.10
N LEU A 220 4.61 15.84 -1.69
CA LEU A 220 4.79 16.94 -2.62
C LEU A 220 6.00 16.73 -3.55
N TRP A 221 7.12 16.25 -3.03
CA TRP A 221 8.31 16.03 -3.85
C TRP A 221 8.07 14.92 -4.88
N TRP A 222 7.46 13.83 -4.46
CA TRP A 222 7.04 12.76 -5.37
C TRP A 222 6.12 13.30 -6.48
N SER A 223 5.11 14.09 -6.10
CA SER A 223 4.14 14.68 -7.03
C SER A 223 4.79 15.61 -8.05
N SER A 224 5.72 16.45 -7.61
CA SER A 224 6.53 17.32 -8.46
C SER A 224 7.27 16.53 -9.54
N SER A 225 7.84 15.38 -9.17
CA SER A 225 8.53 14.47 -10.11
C SER A 225 7.57 13.81 -11.09
N MET A 226 6.45 13.27 -10.60
CA MET A 226 5.46 12.58 -11.46
C MET A 226 4.80 13.51 -12.47
N MET A 227 4.59 14.76 -12.09
CA MET A 227 4.01 15.79 -12.95
C MET A 227 5.02 16.47 -13.87
N GLY A 228 6.32 16.15 -13.75
CA GLY A 228 7.39 16.84 -14.48
C GLY A 228 7.54 18.32 -14.11
N ALA A 229 6.98 18.75 -12.97
CA ALA A 229 7.04 20.12 -12.50
C ALA A 229 8.38 20.36 -11.81
N THR A 230 9.32 21.02 -12.50
CA THR A 230 10.68 21.25 -11.96
C THR A 230 10.96 22.73 -11.72
N ASN A 231 11.38 23.08 -10.51
CA ASN A 231 11.92 24.41 -10.18
C ASN A 231 13.15 24.24 -9.27
N PRO A 232 14.36 24.72 -9.65
CA PRO A 232 15.57 24.50 -8.88
C PRO A 232 15.54 25.06 -7.45
N SER A 233 14.92 26.22 -7.23
CA SER A 233 14.79 26.83 -5.90
C SER A 233 13.84 26.03 -5.01
N PHE A 234 12.76 25.53 -5.60
CA PHE A 234 11.80 24.65 -4.93
C PHE A 234 12.46 23.32 -4.52
N VAL A 235 13.18 22.66 -5.43
CA VAL A 235 13.87 21.40 -5.16
C VAL A 235 14.96 21.58 -4.09
N SER A 236 15.74 22.67 -4.15
CA SER A 236 16.74 22.98 -3.12
C SER A 236 16.11 23.17 -1.73
N THR A 237 14.92 23.77 -1.69
CA THR A 237 14.15 23.94 -0.45
C THR A 237 13.70 22.58 0.10
N LEU A 238 13.10 21.73 -0.73
CA LEU A 238 12.66 20.38 -0.34
C LEU A 238 13.84 19.52 0.12
N SER A 239 14.95 19.56 -0.61
CA SER A 239 16.20 18.85 -0.27
C SER A 239 16.74 19.24 1.09
N THR A 240 16.76 20.54 1.40
CA THR A 240 17.23 21.04 2.69
C THR A 240 16.33 20.58 3.85
N HIS A 241 15.02 20.62 3.68
CA HIS A 241 14.08 20.14 4.70
C HIS A 241 14.17 18.61 4.88
N ALA A 242 14.23 17.86 3.77
CA ALA A 242 14.34 16.41 3.80
C ALA A 242 15.58 15.93 4.56
N ARG A 243 16.75 16.54 4.31
CA ARG A 243 18.01 16.17 4.99
C ARG A 243 18.02 16.48 6.48
N ARG A 244 17.22 17.45 6.95
CA ARG A 244 17.14 17.79 8.38
C ARG A 244 16.31 16.79 9.18
N GLN A 245 15.35 16.13 8.53
CA GLN A 245 14.37 15.26 9.18
C GLN A 245 14.40 13.80 8.69
N VAL A 246 15.54 13.35 8.13
CA VAL A 246 15.73 11.99 7.55
C VAL A 246 15.21 10.88 8.45
N HIS A 247 15.46 10.99 9.76
CA HIS A 247 15.06 9.97 10.73
C HIS A 247 13.57 10.00 11.10
N GLU A 248 12.86 11.09 10.80
CA GLU A 248 11.43 11.27 11.12
C GLU A 248 10.50 10.66 10.06
N PHE A 249 10.99 10.50 8.82
CA PHE A 249 10.20 9.89 7.74
C PHE A 249 9.80 8.46 8.07
N ARG A 250 8.58 8.07 7.71
CA ARG A 250 8.14 6.66 7.64
C ARG A 250 8.84 5.96 6.47
N PHE A 251 8.85 4.63 6.48
CA PHE A 251 9.54 3.85 5.45
C PHE A 251 9.02 4.13 4.03
N GLN A 252 7.70 4.20 3.87
CA GLN A 252 7.06 4.56 2.61
C GLN A 252 7.41 5.98 2.15
N GLU A 253 7.61 6.91 3.09
CA GLU A 253 7.97 8.30 2.74
C GLU A 253 9.43 8.41 2.27
N LEU A 254 10.32 7.55 2.77
CA LEU A 254 11.69 7.45 2.22
C LEU A 254 11.66 7.08 0.74
N LEU A 255 10.84 6.09 0.36
CA LEU A 255 10.61 5.71 -1.03
C LEU A 255 10.10 6.91 -1.86
N MET A 256 9.08 7.61 -1.36
CA MET A 256 8.50 8.76 -2.05
C MET A 256 9.52 9.89 -2.27
N VAL A 257 10.35 10.19 -1.26
CA VAL A 257 11.44 11.18 -1.40
C VAL A 257 12.48 10.72 -2.43
N LEU A 258 12.88 9.44 -2.43
CA LEU A 258 13.82 8.91 -3.42
C LEU A 258 13.28 9.03 -4.85
N TRP A 259 11.99 8.77 -5.07
CA TRP A 259 11.35 9.01 -6.37
C TRP A 259 11.25 10.49 -6.73
N GLY A 260 10.89 11.34 -5.76
CA GLY A 260 10.86 12.80 -5.94
C GLY A 260 12.22 13.37 -6.36
N ALA A 261 13.28 12.98 -5.65
CA ALA A 261 14.66 13.39 -5.94
C ALA A 261 15.17 12.84 -7.28
N CYS A 262 14.64 11.69 -7.72
CA CYS A 262 15.01 11.04 -8.98
C CYS A 262 14.60 11.87 -10.20
N GLY A 263 13.34 12.33 -10.28
CA GLY A 263 12.83 13.01 -11.48
C GLY A 263 12.91 14.54 -11.48
N SER A 264 12.99 15.20 -10.33
CA SER A 264 12.84 16.69 -10.27
C SER A 264 14.13 17.52 -10.37
N ALA A 265 15.31 16.93 -10.10
CA ALA A 265 16.64 17.53 -10.37
C ALA A 265 17.82 16.55 -10.27
N LYS A 266 17.56 15.24 -10.10
CA LYS A 266 18.58 14.24 -9.75
C LYS A 266 19.45 14.68 -8.55
N ASP A 267 18.81 15.09 -7.45
CA ASP A 267 19.52 15.48 -6.23
C ASP A 267 20.31 14.29 -5.67
N GLN A 268 21.59 14.24 -6.00
CA GLN A 268 22.46 13.12 -5.66
C GLN A 268 22.72 13.03 -4.15
N GLU A 269 22.75 14.17 -3.45
CA GLU A 269 22.98 14.17 -2.00
C GLU A 269 21.83 13.49 -1.27
N VAL A 270 20.59 13.86 -1.60
CA VAL A 270 19.40 13.24 -1.01
C VAL A 270 19.34 11.76 -1.36
N GLN A 271 19.61 11.39 -2.62
CA GLN A 271 19.65 9.99 -3.03
C GLN A 271 20.65 9.15 -2.22
N ILE A 272 21.85 9.69 -1.94
CA ILE A 272 22.89 9.00 -1.16
C ILE A 272 22.51 8.89 0.32
N VAL A 273 21.95 9.95 0.90
CA VAL A 273 21.55 9.96 2.31
C VAL A 273 20.37 9.02 2.55
N PHE A 274 19.33 9.08 1.72
CA PHE A 274 18.10 8.32 1.92
C PHE A 274 18.28 6.82 1.62
N GLN A 275 19.07 6.44 0.59
CA GLN A 275 19.34 5.02 0.34
C GLN A 275 20.12 4.38 1.50
N ARG A 276 20.99 5.15 2.17
CA ARG A 276 21.71 4.71 3.36
C ARG A 276 20.75 4.50 4.53
N GLU A 277 19.85 5.45 4.76
CA GLU A 277 18.82 5.34 5.79
C GLU A 277 17.93 4.10 5.57
N VAL A 278 17.49 3.86 4.33
CA VAL A 278 16.72 2.65 3.96
C VAL A 278 17.51 1.39 4.31
N ALA A 279 18.79 1.30 3.89
CA ALA A 279 19.64 0.15 4.18
C ALA A 279 19.88 -0.06 5.69
N GLU A 280 20.09 1.01 6.45
CA GLU A 280 20.29 0.95 7.90
C GLU A 280 19.03 0.51 8.66
N ARG A 281 17.86 0.98 8.25
CA ARG A 281 16.57 0.57 8.84
C ARG A 281 16.25 -0.88 8.54
N LEU A 282 16.48 -1.34 7.30
CA LEU A 282 16.26 -2.73 6.92
C LEU A 282 17.17 -3.69 7.67
N TYR A 283 18.44 -3.34 7.86
CA TYR A 283 19.38 -4.16 8.61
C TYR A 283 18.93 -4.39 10.07
N LYS A 284 18.31 -3.37 10.69
CA LYS A 284 17.76 -3.45 12.06
C LYS A 284 16.35 -4.02 12.10
N PHE A 285 15.72 -4.26 10.95
CA PHE A 285 14.32 -4.67 10.88
C PHE A 285 14.18 -6.17 11.14
N ASP A 286 13.23 -6.52 12.01
CA ASP A 286 12.81 -7.90 12.22
C ASP A 286 11.61 -8.21 11.33
N TRP A 287 11.85 -8.99 10.27
CA TRP A 287 10.81 -9.41 9.33
C TRP A 287 9.71 -10.23 10.00
N ALA A 288 10.02 -11.00 11.04
CA ALA A 288 9.04 -11.84 11.74
C ALA A 288 8.04 -11.02 12.58
N SER A 289 8.33 -9.74 12.84
CA SER A 289 7.52 -8.88 13.70
C SER A 289 6.21 -8.38 13.07
N LEU A 290 6.07 -8.46 11.74
CA LEU A 290 4.89 -7.96 11.01
C LEU A 290 4.05 -9.10 10.40
N PRO A 291 2.75 -8.89 10.15
CA PRO A 291 1.96 -9.80 9.30
C PRO A 291 2.50 -9.86 7.86
N LYS A 292 2.36 -11.01 7.19
CA LYS A 292 2.87 -11.25 5.81
C LYS A 292 2.61 -10.09 4.85
N ARG A 293 1.36 -9.61 4.76
CA ARG A 293 0.96 -8.51 3.88
C ARG A 293 1.81 -7.24 4.07
N MET A 294 2.13 -6.90 5.33
CA MET A 294 2.97 -5.74 5.63
C MET A 294 4.46 -6.00 5.37
N GLN A 295 4.91 -7.25 5.52
CA GLN A 295 6.26 -7.65 5.13
C GLN A 295 6.43 -7.49 3.61
N VAL A 296 5.49 -8.01 2.80
CA VAL A 296 5.49 -7.89 1.34
C VAL A 296 5.45 -6.42 0.92
N ALA A 297 4.55 -5.61 1.50
CA ALA A 297 4.50 -4.17 1.20
C ALA A 297 5.84 -3.47 1.46
N ARG A 298 6.50 -3.77 2.59
CA ARG A 298 7.83 -3.21 2.90
C ARG A 298 8.92 -3.68 1.94
N ALA A 299 8.87 -4.93 1.50
CA ALA A 299 9.79 -5.45 0.50
C ALA A 299 9.60 -4.75 -0.85
N LEU A 300 8.36 -4.48 -1.27
CA LEU A 300 8.06 -3.71 -2.47
C LEU A 300 8.55 -2.25 -2.35
N ASP A 301 8.33 -1.59 -1.21
CA ASP A 301 8.85 -0.24 -0.96
C ASP A 301 10.39 -0.20 -1.04
N THR A 302 11.03 -1.27 -0.57
CA THR A 302 12.49 -1.42 -0.63
C THR A 302 12.98 -1.59 -2.06
N LEU A 303 12.32 -2.44 -2.85
CA LEU A 303 12.63 -2.63 -4.26
C LEU A 303 12.43 -1.33 -5.05
N GLY A 304 11.34 -0.60 -4.79
CA GLY A 304 11.09 0.71 -5.38
C GLY A 304 12.17 1.74 -5.01
N SER A 305 12.67 1.72 -3.77
CA SER A 305 13.75 2.59 -3.32
C SER A 305 15.06 2.27 -4.05
N LEU A 306 15.36 0.97 -4.19
CA LEU A 306 16.51 0.49 -4.93
C LEU A 306 16.45 0.91 -6.40
N TRP A 307 15.27 0.77 -7.02
CA TRP A 307 15.03 1.15 -8.40
C TRP A 307 15.16 2.65 -8.62
N ALA A 308 14.60 3.49 -7.73
CA ALA A 308 14.75 4.94 -7.81
C ALA A 308 16.23 5.37 -7.83
N CYS A 309 17.05 4.82 -6.93
CA CYS A 309 18.49 5.11 -6.89
C CYS A 309 19.26 4.54 -8.10
N ALA A 310 18.89 3.35 -8.56
CA ALA A 310 19.50 2.75 -9.75
C ALA A 310 19.17 3.58 -11.00
N PHE A 311 17.92 4.04 -11.11
CA PHE A 311 17.43 4.82 -12.22
C PHE A 311 18.13 6.18 -12.31
N SER A 312 18.38 6.84 -11.18
CA SER A 312 19.16 8.07 -11.12
C SER A 312 20.67 7.88 -11.29
N GLY A 313 21.17 6.64 -11.35
CA GLY A 313 22.60 6.33 -11.44
C GLY A 313 23.39 6.59 -10.15
N THR A 314 22.72 6.68 -9.00
CA THR A 314 23.31 7.04 -7.70
C THR A 314 23.33 5.87 -6.71
N LEU A 315 22.88 4.68 -7.13
CA LEU A 315 22.87 3.49 -6.28
C LEU A 315 24.30 3.08 -5.90
N THR A 316 24.61 3.15 -4.62
CA THR A 316 25.91 2.75 -4.09
C THR A 316 26.02 1.23 -3.98
N VAL A 317 27.24 0.70 -4.14
CA VAL A 317 27.53 -0.73 -3.98
C VAL A 317 27.15 -1.22 -2.58
N ASN A 318 27.39 -0.41 -1.55
CA ASN A 318 27.07 -0.75 -0.17
C ASN A 318 25.55 -0.86 0.06
N ALA A 319 24.77 0.14 -0.37
CA ALA A 319 23.31 0.09 -0.25
C ALA A 319 22.74 -1.09 -1.02
N ARG A 320 23.17 -1.31 -2.28
CA ARG A 320 22.77 -2.46 -3.10
C ARG A 320 23.04 -3.79 -2.37
N SER A 321 24.25 -3.97 -1.85
CA SER A 321 24.66 -5.23 -1.21
C SER A 321 23.86 -5.50 0.06
N ARG A 322 23.64 -4.48 0.90
CA ARG A 322 22.87 -4.59 2.14
C ARG A 322 21.39 -4.85 1.88
N ILE A 323 20.77 -4.05 1.00
CA ILE A 323 19.36 -4.20 0.64
C ILE A 323 19.13 -5.60 0.06
N ARG A 324 19.99 -6.05 -0.86
CA ARG A 324 19.90 -7.42 -1.41
C ARG A 324 19.98 -8.46 -0.30
N ALA A 325 20.99 -8.40 0.56
CA ALA A 325 21.16 -9.39 1.63
C ALA A 325 19.92 -9.48 2.54
N GLU A 326 19.29 -8.33 2.86
CA GLU A 326 18.09 -8.30 3.69
C GLU A 326 16.85 -8.87 2.99
N LEU A 327 16.67 -8.58 1.70
CA LEU A 327 15.56 -9.15 0.91
C LEU A 327 15.73 -10.66 0.71
N LEU A 328 16.96 -11.16 0.54
CA LEU A 328 17.23 -12.61 0.52
C LEU A 328 16.95 -13.25 1.88
N ARG A 329 17.35 -12.60 2.98
CA ARG A 329 17.05 -13.06 4.34
C ARG A 329 15.54 -13.17 4.58
N PHE A 330 14.78 -12.22 4.06
CA PHE A 330 13.32 -12.23 4.09
C PHE A 330 12.73 -13.37 3.25
N GLY A 331 13.15 -13.53 1.99
CA GLY A 331 12.70 -14.65 1.16
C GLY A 331 13.00 -16.01 1.79
N GLY A 332 14.20 -16.20 2.30
CA GLY A 332 14.57 -17.44 3.00
C GLY A 332 13.79 -17.66 4.32
N LEU A 333 13.28 -16.61 4.96
CA LEU A 333 12.36 -16.73 6.09
C LEU A 333 11.00 -17.28 5.63
N LEU A 334 10.46 -16.77 4.53
CA LEU A 334 9.21 -17.28 3.95
C LEU A 334 9.34 -18.74 3.51
N ASP A 335 10.45 -19.11 2.87
CA ASP A 335 10.73 -20.50 2.51
C ASP A 335 10.75 -21.43 3.75
N ARG A 336 11.39 -20.99 4.85
CA ARG A 336 11.40 -21.76 6.10
C ARG A 336 10.02 -21.91 6.73
N ILE A 337 9.22 -20.84 6.75
CA ILE A 337 7.85 -20.87 7.29
C ILE A 337 6.98 -21.86 6.51
N GLN A 338 7.16 -21.92 5.19
CA GLN A 338 6.41 -22.81 4.30
C GLN A 338 7.00 -24.24 4.23
N GLY A 339 8.11 -24.50 4.94
CA GLY A 339 8.73 -25.83 4.99
C GLY A 339 9.40 -26.27 3.70
N THR A 340 9.75 -25.33 2.80
CA THR A 340 10.42 -25.66 1.54
C THR A 340 11.91 -25.89 1.74
N TYR A 341 12.42 -27.02 1.23
CA TYR A 341 13.84 -27.32 1.18
C TYR A 341 14.30 -27.47 -0.27
N PHE A 342 15.28 -26.67 -0.66
CA PHE A 342 15.87 -26.72 -2.00
C PHE A 342 17.33 -27.19 -1.92
N PRO A 343 17.62 -28.47 -2.22
CA PRO A 343 19.00 -28.94 -2.29
C PRO A 343 19.72 -28.20 -3.41
N LYS A 344 20.87 -27.59 -3.11
CA LYS A 344 21.67 -26.81 -4.07
C LYS A 344 22.30 -27.72 -5.13
N THR A 345 21.52 -28.11 -6.14
CA THR A 345 21.96 -28.89 -7.29
C THR A 345 22.32 -27.97 -8.47
N PRO A 346 23.37 -28.29 -9.26
CA PRO A 346 23.67 -27.57 -10.48
C PRO A 346 22.47 -27.55 -11.42
N GLY A 347 22.25 -26.41 -12.09
CA GLY A 347 21.16 -26.29 -13.04
C GLY A 347 21.45 -27.04 -14.34
N GLY A 348 20.41 -27.61 -14.95
CA GLY A 348 20.51 -28.40 -16.16
C GLY A 348 19.72 -27.79 -17.31
N LEU A 349 20.29 -27.87 -18.52
CA LEU A 349 19.56 -27.59 -19.76
C LEU A 349 18.62 -28.74 -20.08
N ARG A 350 17.43 -28.39 -20.54
CA ARG A 350 16.47 -29.34 -21.08
C ARG A 350 16.26 -29.05 -22.56
N PRO A 351 16.18 -30.09 -23.42
CA PRO A 351 15.92 -29.88 -24.83
C PRO A 351 14.55 -29.24 -25.03
N LEU A 352 14.51 -28.23 -25.90
CA LEU A 352 13.27 -27.65 -26.39
C LEU A 352 12.72 -28.59 -27.47
N HIS A 353 11.51 -29.07 -27.28
CA HIS A 353 10.75 -29.77 -28.31
C HIS A 353 9.98 -28.73 -29.15
N ASP A 354 9.82 -28.98 -30.46
CA ASP A 354 9.18 -28.06 -31.41
C ASP A 354 7.64 -27.97 -31.24
N ASP A 355 7.08 -28.57 -30.19
CA ASP A 355 5.67 -28.90 -30.07
C ASP A 355 4.73 -27.70 -29.76
N MET A 356 5.19 -26.45 -29.90
CA MET A 356 4.43 -25.23 -29.55
C MET A 356 3.83 -25.26 -28.12
N GLN A 357 4.36 -26.09 -27.23
CA GLN A 357 3.93 -26.22 -25.83
C GLN A 357 4.90 -25.48 -24.89
N PRO A 358 4.44 -25.05 -23.71
CA PRO A 358 5.32 -24.52 -22.68
C PRO A 358 6.32 -25.59 -22.23
N ALA A 359 7.57 -25.19 -22.05
CA ALA A 359 8.66 -26.09 -21.70
C ALA A 359 9.64 -25.45 -20.74
N VAL A 360 10.15 -26.23 -19.78
CA VAL A 360 11.32 -25.81 -18.99
C VAL A 360 12.55 -25.95 -19.87
N VAL A 361 13.26 -24.85 -20.08
CA VAL A 361 14.49 -24.77 -20.88
C VAL A 361 15.73 -24.89 -20.00
N PHE A 362 15.66 -24.34 -18.79
CA PHE A 362 16.71 -24.43 -17.79
C PHE A 362 16.11 -24.59 -16.40
N ASP A 363 16.63 -25.54 -15.64
CA ASP A 363 16.14 -25.87 -14.30
C ASP A 363 17.30 -25.81 -13.30
N ALA A 364 17.40 -24.71 -12.54
CA ALA A 364 18.30 -24.59 -11.39
C ALA A 364 17.56 -24.97 -10.11
N TRP A 365 18.26 -25.21 -9.00
CA TRP A 365 17.63 -25.63 -7.74
C TRP A 365 16.56 -24.65 -7.21
N ASP A 366 16.73 -23.33 -7.41
CA ASP A 366 15.88 -22.27 -6.86
C ASP A 366 15.10 -21.44 -7.89
N ARG A 367 15.33 -21.63 -9.18
CA ARG A 367 14.72 -20.87 -10.29
C ARG A 367 14.69 -21.67 -11.60
N VAL A 368 13.84 -21.27 -12.54
CA VAL A 368 13.67 -21.92 -13.84
C VAL A 368 13.56 -20.91 -14.97
N VAL A 369 14.03 -21.27 -16.16
CA VAL A 369 13.74 -20.58 -17.41
C VAL A 369 12.74 -21.41 -18.19
N LEU A 370 11.65 -20.77 -18.58
CA LEU A 370 10.54 -21.36 -19.30
C LEU A 370 10.49 -20.79 -20.72
N PHE A 371 10.10 -21.61 -21.68
CA PHE A 371 9.63 -21.15 -22.96
C PHE A 371 8.11 -20.95 -22.87
N LYS A 372 7.65 -19.71 -23.12
CA LYS A 372 6.24 -19.37 -23.30
C LYS A 372 5.93 -19.37 -24.81
N PRO A 373 4.99 -20.19 -25.29
CA PRO A 373 4.45 -20.08 -26.64
C PRO A 373 3.62 -18.79 -26.86
N ALA A 374 3.31 -18.47 -28.12
CA ALA A 374 2.58 -17.24 -28.45
C ALA A 374 1.09 -17.28 -28.06
N ASP A 375 0.51 -18.47 -28.01
CA ASP A 375 -0.86 -18.82 -27.65
C ASP A 375 -1.05 -19.10 -26.14
N TYR A 376 -0.03 -18.80 -25.34
CA TYR A 376 -0.07 -18.92 -23.89
C TYR A 376 0.08 -17.56 -23.22
N GLU A 377 -0.54 -17.43 -22.05
CA GLU A 377 -0.32 -16.32 -21.12
C GLU A 377 0.48 -16.79 -19.90
N VAL A 378 1.06 -15.84 -19.15
CA VAL A 378 1.89 -16.19 -17.98
C VAL A 378 0.99 -16.53 -16.79
N HIS A 379 0.15 -15.58 -16.40
CA HIS A 379 -0.92 -15.71 -15.41
C HIS A 379 -1.90 -14.52 -15.56
N ASP A 380 -3.12 -14.77 -16.02
CA ASP A 380 -4.24 -13.82 -15.99
C ASP A 380 -5.53 -14.52 -15.58
N GLU A 381 -6.25 -13.96 -14.61
CA GLU A 381 -7.53 -14.49 -14.14
C GLU A 381 -8.67 -14.29 -15.14
N ASN A 382 -8.50 -13.41 -16.14
CA ASN A 382 -9.56 -12.98 -17.06
C ASN A 382 -9.36 -13.44 -18.52
N SER A 383 -8.48 -14.42 -18.77
CA SER A 383 -8.20 -14.88 -20.13
C SER A 383 -8.68 -16.31 -20.40
N ASP A 384 -9.20 -16.52 -21.61
CA ASP A 384 -9.55 -17.84 -22.14
C ASP A 384 -8.32 -18.64 -22.61
N LEU A 385 -7.12 -18.03 -22.61
CA LEU A 385 -5.88 -18.68 -23.04
C LEU A 385 -5.28 -19.57 -21.95
N PRO A 386 -4.58 -20.66 -22.34
CA PRO A 386 -3.88 -21.51 -21.40
C PRO A 386 -2.73 -20.77 -20.71
N GLN A 387 -2.54 -21.05 -19.42
CA GLN A 387 -1.65 -20.30 -18.54
C GLN A 387 -0.36 -21.09 -18.22
N VAL A 388 0.80 -20.44 -18.33
CA VAL A 388 2.09 -21.04 -17.96
C VAL A 388 2.17 -21.32 -16.45
N SER A 389 1.48 -20.53 -15.63
CA SER A 389 1.33 -20.80 -14.19
C SER A 389 0.69 -22.17 -13.91
N MET A 390 -0.29 -22.59 -14.71
CA MET A 390 -0.92 -23.91 -14.58
C MET A 390 0.04 -25.02 -15.00
N PHE A 391 0.79 -24.83 -16.09
CA PHE A 391 1.85 -25.77 -16.50
C PHE A 391 2.89 -25.96 -15.39
N MET A 392 3.37 -24.87 -14.80
CA MET A 392 4.32 -24.89 -13.68
C MET A 392 3.75 -25.61 -12.46
N SER A 393 2.53 -25.29 -12.07
CA SER A 393 1.85 -25.89 -10.92
C SER A 393 1.66 -27.39 -11.10
N ALA A 394 1.25 -27.84 -12.29
CA ALA A 394 1.13 -29.25 -12.65
C ALA A 394 2.48 -29.96 -12.60
N MET A 395 3.53 -29.36 -13.18
CA MET A 395 4.87 -29.94 -13.23
C MET A 395 5.48 -30.15 -11.83
N PHE A 396 5.24 -29.23 -10.91
CA PHE A 396 5.81 -29.28 -9.56
C PHE A 396 4.84 -29.81 -8.49
N CYS A 397 3.60 -30.17 -8.83
CA CYS A 397 2.65 -30.91 -7.97
C CYS A 397 2.56 -30.37 -6.52
N ASN A 398 2.27 -29.08 -6.33
CA ASN A 398 2.20 -28.41 -5.02
C ASN A 398 3.49 -28.36 -4.18
N LYS A 399 4.64 -28.82 -4.69
CA LYS A 399 5.91 -28.81 -3.94
C LYS A 399 6.52 -27.42 -3.73
N LEU A 400 6.03 -26.43 -4.48
CA LEU A 400 6.58 -25.08 -4.53
C LEU A 400 5.50 -24.07 -4.11
N PRO A 401 5.49 -23.62 -2.84
CA PRO A 401 4.49 -22.70 -2.30
C PRO A 401 4.39 -21.37 -3.07
N ILE A 402 5.51 -20.86 -3.58
CA ILE A 402 5.54 -19.60 -4.32
C ILE A 402 4.69 -19.61 -5.61
N LEU A 403 4.48 -20.80 -6.21
CA LEU A 403 3.63 -20.93 -7.41
C LEU A 403 2.13 -20.69 -7.12
N TYR A 404 1.74 -20.66 -5.85
CA TYR A 404 0.37 -20.44 -5.39
C TYR A 404 0.24 -19.11 -4.62
N ASP A 405 1.24 -18.23 -4.73
CA ASP A 405 1.25 -16.92 -4.08
C ASP A 405 0.87 -15.84 -5.08
N ASP A 406 -0.43 -15.52 -5.12
CA ASP A 406 -0.99 -14.50 -6.02
C ASP A 406 -0.39 -13.11 -5.75
N GLU A 407 -0.05 -12.80 -4.49
CA GLU A 407 0.59 -11.52 -4.12
C GLU A 407 1.98 -11.37 -4.75
N LEU A 408 2.65 -12.48 -5.09
CA LEU A 408 3.98 -12.52 -5.70
C LEU A 408 3.95 -13.05 -7.14
N GLY A 409 2.80 -12.99 -7.80
CA GLY A 409 2.63 -13.35 -9.20
C GLY A 409 3.09 -14.77 -9.52
N HIS A 410 2.81 -15.73 -8.63
CA HIS A 410 3.21 -17.13 -8.76
C HIS A 410 4.73 -17.36 -8.94
N GLY A 411 5.55 -16.41 -8.48
CA GLY A 411 7.01 -16.47 -8.61
C GLY A 411 7.55 -16.05 -9.98
N PHE A 412 6.71 -15.59 -10.91
CA PHE A 412 7.15 -15.03 -12.18
C PHE A 412 7.75 -13.63 -11.99
N LEU A 413 8.89 -13.35 -12.65
CA LEU A 413 9.55 -12.05 -12.54
C LEU A 413 8.88 -10.96 -13.40
N HIS A 414 8.37 -11.35 -14.56
CA HIS A 414 7.71 -10.45 -15.50
C HIS A 414 6.56 -11.17 -16.20
N ARG A 415 5.56 -10.39 -16.59
CA ARG A 415 4.45 -10.82 -17.43
C ARG A 415 4.78 -10.52 -18.89
N LEU A 416 4.70 -11.54 -19.76
CA LEU A 416 4.83 -11.41 -21.21
C LEU A 416 3.45 -11.73 -21.81
N ASP A 417 2.51 -10.83 -21.60
CA ASP A 417 1.09 -11.03 -21.94
C ASP A 417 0.75 -10.56 -23.37
N VAL A 418 1.76 -10.15 -24.12
CA VAL A 418 1.63 -9.99 -25.56
C VAL A 418 1.58 -11.38 -26.22
N PRO A 419 0.85 -11.54 -27.34
CA PRO A 419 0.75 -12.79 -28.10
C PRO A 419 2.06 -13.05 -28.87
N SER A 420 3.14 -13.24 -28.12
CA SER A 420 4.48 -13.51 -28.61
C SER A 420 5.08 -14.71 -27.87
N SER A 421 5.92 -15.46 -28.57
CA SER A 421 6.71 -16.52 -27.94
C SER A 421 7.99 -15.96 -27.35
N GLY A 422 8.40 -16.43 -26.18
CA GLY A 422 9.61 -15.91 -25.51
C GLY A 422 10.10 -16.78 -24.36
N LEU A 423 11.25 -16.41 -23.81
CA LEU A 423 11.75 -17.00 -22.57
C LEU A 423 11.28 -16.19 -21.37
N ILE A 424 10.92 -16.88 -20.29
CA ILE A 424 10.44 -16.28 -19.06
C ILE A 424 11.20 -16.87 -17.89
N LEU A 425 11.58 -16.02 -16.96
CA LEU A 425 12.26 -16.42 -15.73
C LEU A 425 11.27 -16.50 -14.57
N ALA A 426 11.28 -17.62 -13.86
CA ALA A 426 10.43 -17.84 -12.69
C ALA A 426 11.25 -18.37 -11.50
N ALA A 427 10.89 -17.93 -10.30
CA ALA A 427 11.46 -18.41 -9.07
C ALA A 427 10.75 -19.68 -8.59
N LYS A 428 11.51 -20.60 -7.99
CA LYS A 428 10.96 -21.74 -7.26
C LYS A 428 10.92 -21.54 -5.75
N SER A 429 11.65 -20.54 -5.25
CA SER A 429 11.74 -20.16 -3.83
C SER A 429 11.47 -18.66 -3.64
N PHE A 430 11.04 -18.26 -2.45
CA PHE A 430 10.87 -16.84 -2.11
C PHE A 430 12.21 -16.11 -2.07
N GLU A 431 13.29 -16.75 -1.59
CA GLU A 431 14.64 -16.21 -1.65
C GLU A 431 15.06 -15.88 -3.09
N ALA A 432 14.87 -16.82 -4.03
CA ALA A 432 15.18 -16.58 -5.43
C ALA A 432 14.29 -15.49 -6.04
N TYR A 433 13.01 -15.43 -5.68
CA TYR A 433 12.12 -14.38 -6.17
C TYR A 433 12.64 -12.99 -5.82
N TYR A 434 13.00 -12.76 -4.55
CA TYR A 434 13.56 -11.48 -4.14
C TYR A 434 14.96 -11.21 -4.73
N ASP A 435 15.77 -12.26 -4.96
CA ASP A 435 17.03 -12.12 -5.71
C ASP A 435 16.78 -11.59 -7.12
N LEU A 436 15.82 -12.18 -7.83
CA LEU A 436 15.44 -11.80 -9.19
C LEU A 436 14.86 -10.39 -9.24
N GLN A 437 14.00 -10.03 -8.29
CA GLN A 437 13.40 -8.70 -8.18
C GLN A 437 14.44 -7.60 -7.92
N VAL A 438 15.44 -7.87 -7.07
CA VAL A 438 16.58 -6.97 -6.86
C VAL A 438 17.34 -6.75 -8.16
N HIS A 439 17.62 -7.82 -8.91
CA HIS A 439 18.31 -7.71 -10.19
C HIS A 439 17.48 -6.91 -11.21
N GLN A 440 16.17 -7.17 -11.30
CA GLN A 440 15.27 -6.42 -12.18
C GLN A 440 15.24 -4.93 -11.84
N SER A 441 15.26 -4.58 -10.56
CA SER A 441 15.24 -3.18 -10.10
C SER A 441 16.52 -2.41 -10.41
N ILE A 442 17.68 -3.09 -10.50
CA ILE A 442 18.98 -2.43 -10.75
C ILE A 442 19.37 -2.39 -12.22
N THR A 443 18.91 -3.35 -13.03
CA THR A 443 19.17 -3.35 -14.47
C THR A 443 18.08 -2.53 -15.15
N GLN A 444 18.36 -1.25 -15.42
CA GLN A 444 17.60 -0.53 -16.44
C GLN A 444 17.68 -1.36 -17.72
N VAL A 445 16.52 -1.75 -18.25
CA VAL A 445 16.34 -2.56 -19.46
C VAL A 445 16.49 -4.07 -19.22
N VAL A 446 15.42 -4.79 -19.58
CA VAL A 446 15.24 -6.26 -19.71
C VAL A 446 16.30 -6.92 -20.64
N GLU A 447 17.24 -6.17 -21.20
CA GLU A 447 18.13 -6.60 -22.28
C GLU A 447 19.55 -7.01 -21.87
N ARG A 448 19.92 -7.01 -20.58
CA ARG A 448 21.30 -7.39 -20.20
C ARG A 448 21.40 -8.65 -19.34
N SER A 449 21.50 -9.73 -20.11
CA SER A 449 22.24 -10.98 -19.87
C SER A 449 21.60 -11.96 -18.89
N ALA A 450 21.15 -13.08 -19.46
CA ALA A 450 20.91 -14.33 -18.74
C ALA A 450 22.08 -14.72 -17.79
N ARG A 451 23.30 -14.17 -18.05
CA ARG A 451 24.50 -14.39 -17.25
C ARG A 451 24.38 -13.88 -15.81
N CYS A 452 23.66 -12.79 -15.59
CA CYS A 452 23.45 -12.25 -14.24
C CYS A 452 22.48 -13.13 -13.44
N PHE A 453 21.50 -13.74 -14.11
CA PHE A 453 20.44 -14.51 -13.47
C PHE A 453 20.79 -16.00 -13.28
N LEU A 454 21.70 -16.52 -14.11
CA LEU A 454 22.11 -17.91 -14.16
C LEU A 454 23.65 -18.03 -14.09
N PRO A 455 24.27 -17.71 -12.94
CA PRO A 455 25.73 -17.73 -12.81
C PRO A 455 26.33 -19.14 -13.01
N SER A 456 25.53 -20.19 -12.87
CA SER A 456 25.90 -21.58 -13.10
C SER A 456 25.53 -22.13 -14.48
N ALA A 457 24.95 -21.32 -15.37
CA ALA A 457 24.59 -21.77 -16.71
C ALA A 457 25.80 -21.79 -17.65
N ASP A 458 25.79 -22.74 -18.60
CA ASP A 458 26.80 -22.84 -19.67
C ASP A 458 26.82 -21.53 -20.51
N PRO A 459 28.00 -20.92 -20.76
CA PRO A 459 28.14 -19.78 -21.67
C PRO A 459 27.43 -19.93 -23.04
N LYS A 460 27.33 -21.15 -23.58
CA LYS A 460 26.59 -21.42 -24.84
C LYS A 460 25.09 -21.20 -24.68
N PHE A 461 24.52 -21.55 -23.53
CA PHE A 461 23.12 -21.30 -23.23
C PHE A 461 22.84 -19.82 -23.00
N LEU A 462 23.75 -19.13 -22.33
CA LEU A 462 23.64 -17.68 -22.12
C LEU A 462 23.59 -16.94 -23.46
N HIS A 463 24.42 -17.37 -24.42
CA HIS A 463 24.40 -16.86 -25.81
C HIS A 463 23.12 -17.25 -26.58
N TYR A 464 22.55 -18.44 -26.31
CA TYR A 464 21.26 -18.86 -26.88
C TYR A 464 20.10 -17.98 -26.38
N CYS A 465 20.03 -17.71 -25.07
CA CYS A 465 19.05 -16.81 -24.49
C CYS A 465 19.17 -15.40 -25.08
N GLU A 466 20.40 -14.88 -25.18
CA GLU A 466 20.66 -13.58 -25.79
C GLU A 466 20.14 -13.52 -27.24
N ARG A 467 20.44 -14.52 -28.08
CA ARG A 467 19.95 -14.56 -29.48
C ARG A 467 18.43 -14.64 -29.62
N ARG A 468 17.74 -15.44 -28.79
CA ARG A 468 16.27 -15.58 -28.87
C ARG A 468 15.52 -14.36 -28.32
N CYS A 469 16.12 -13.60 -27.40
CA CYS A 469 15.59 -12.28 -27.01
C CYS A 469 15.66 -11.26 -28.15
N TYR A 470 16.67 -11.32 -29.03
CA TYR A 470 16.85 -10.38 -30.16
C TYR A 470 16.09 -10.77 -31.44
N SER A 471 15.60 -12.00 -31.59
CA SER A 471 15.08 -12.50 -32.87
C SER A 471 13.56 -12.34 -33.08
N THR A 472 12.79 -11.83 -32.13
CA THR A 472 11.31 -11.86 -32.20
C THR A 472 10.57 -10.52 -32.06
N CYS A 473 11.21 -9.36 -32.23
CA CYS A 473 10.44 -8.10 -32.37
C CYS A 473 11.17 -7.01 -33.19
N PRO A 474 10.70 -6.68 -34.42
CA PRO A 474 11.09 -5.47 -35.13
C PRO A 474 10.06 -4.37 -34.84
N VAL A 475 10.15 -3.69 -33.70
CA VAL A 475 9.39 -2.44 -33.50
C VAL A 475 10.30 -1.42 -32.82
N PRO A 476 10.54 -0.24 -33.42
CA PRO A 476 11.34 0.81 -32.78
C PRO A 476 10.66 1.29 -31.49
N PHE A 477 11.46 1.45 -30.44
CA PHE A 477 11.12 2.16 -29.21
C PHE A 477 10.74 3.63 -29.51
N SER A 478 9.46 3.90 -29.77
CA SER A 478 8.92 5.26 -29.76
C SER A 478 7.48 5.36 -29.22
N ALA A 479 6.91 4.28 -28.69
CA ALA A 479 5.53 4.31 -28.16
C ALA A 479 5.38 3.40 -26.94
N ILE A 480 5.99 3.76 -25.83
CA ILE A 480 5.49 3.39 -24.50
C ILE A 480 5.27 4.71 -23.77
N SER A 481 4.11 5.31 -24.04
CA SER A 481 3.51 6.30 -23.17
C SER A 481 3.28 5.63 -21.83
N ILE A 482 3.88 6.15 -20.77
CA ILE A 482 3.43 5.90 -19.41
C ILE A 482 2.02 6.49 -19.34
N GLY A 483 1.02 5.63 -19.33
CA GLY A 483 -0.39 5.97 -19.15
C GLY A 483 -0.87 5.49 -17.80
#